data_AF-A0A9K3STV2-F1
#
_entry.id   AF-A0A9K3STV2-F1
#
_cell.length_a   1.000
_cell.length_b   1.000
_cell.length_c   1.000
_cell.angle_alpha   90.00
_cell.angle_beta   90.00
_cell.angle_gamma   90.00
#
_symmetry.space_group_name_H-M   'P 1'
#
loop_
_entity.id
_entity.type
_entity.pdbx_description
1 polymer ?
#
loop_
_entity_poly.entity_id
_entity_poly.type
_entity_poly.pdbx_seq_one_letter_code
_entity_poly.pdbx_strand_id
1 'polypeptide(L)'
;MKIFSLKKVIISALLLTISFFIEFVFTKFFFQDCHGALIKLELLPIILIGFLFGFKFSLCANCIYVAIHTALEWSIITAFSLNRIKYLQLLFVVFFFILPYMAYSLSGLFYTRKSPYLIKKNIITSLLLISLIQIISYIVCIYIFYYYAYDSVFCIFESDSWIINQLNLNLSVYWIFFIYINVTIWLTNLVIGSILCFLKPIINENIELGL
;
A
#
# COMPACT_ATOMS: atom_id res chain seq x y z
N MET A 1 26.86 -12.93 14.52
CA MET A 1 25.93 -12.78 13.37
C MET A 1 24.46 -13.08 13.69
N LYS A 2 24.11 -14.09 14.51
CA LYS A 2 22.69 -14.41 14.81
C LYS A 2 21.92 -13.31 15.58
N ILE A 3 22.56 -12.67 16.56
CA ILE A 3 21.93 -11.61 17.39
C ILE A 3 21.53 -10.38 16.56
N PHE A 4 22.39 -9.96 15.61
CA PHE A 4 22.11 -8.83 14.73
C PHE A 4 20.93 -9.10 13.79
N SER A 5 20.78 -10.34 13.34
CA SER A 5 19.60 -10.75 12.56
C SER A 5 18.33 -10.75 13.41
N LEU A 6 18.41 -11.17 14.67
CA LEU A 6 17.26 -11.19 15.58
C LEU A 6 16.75 -9.76 15.88
N LYS A 7 17.66 -8.81 16.14
CA LYS A 7 17.29 -7.40 16.36
C LYS A 7 16.51 -6.81 15.18
N LYS A 8 16.95 -7.10 13.94
CA LYS A 8 16.25 -6.66 12.72
C LYS A 8 14.85 -7.26 12.59
N VAL A 9 14.70 -8.55 12.92
CA VAL A 9 13.40 -9.22 12.92
C VAL A 9 12.47 -8.60 13.95
N ILE A 10 12.94 -8.36 15.18
CA ILE A 10 12.15 -7.74 16.24
C ILE A 10 11.67 -6.34 15.84
N ILE A 11 12.57 -5.48 15.31
CA ILE A 11 12.20 -4.13 14.90
C ILE A 11 11.25 -4.17 13.69
N SER A 12 11.47 -5.06 12.73
CA SER A 12 10.56 -5.23 11.58
C SER A 12 9.16 -5.68 12.03
N ALA A 13 9.09 -6.62 12.97
CA ALA A 13 7.82 -7.07 13.56
C ALA A 13 7.11 -5.95 14.33
N LEU A 14 7.86 -5.13 15.08
CA LEU A 14 7.31 -3.97 15.76
C LEU A 14 6.76 -2.92 14.78
N LEU A 15 7.51 -2.59 13.72
CA LEU A 15 7.05 -1.68 12.67
C LEU A 15 5.82 -2.22 11.93
N LEU A 16 5.77 -3.52 11.66
CA LEU A 16 4.63 -4.18 11.05
C LEU A 16 3.41 -4.20 11.99
N THR A 17 3.63 -4.33 13.30
CA THR A 17 2.56 -4.19 14.30
C THR A 17 2.02 -2.76 14.34
N ILE A 18 2.89 -1.75 14.26
CA ILE A 18 2.50 -0.34 14.16
C ILE A 18 1.70 -0.10 12.88
N SER A 19 2.09 -0.70 11.75
CA SER A 19 1.35 -0.62 10.49
C SER A 19 -0.09 -1.11 10.68
N PHE A 20 -0.30 -2.32 11.21
CA PHE A 20 -1.65 -2.81 11.47
C PHE A 20 -2.40 -1.96 12.49
N PHE A 21 -1.74 -1.48 13.54
CA PHE A 21 -2.37 -0.57 14.49
C PHE A 21 -2.87 0.70 13.80
N ILE A 22 -2.09 1.29 12.90
CA ILE A 22 -2.51 2.46 12.13
C ILE A 22 -3.72 2.11 11.25
N GLU A 23 -3.66 0.99 10.53
CA GLU A 23 -4.74 0.55 9.65
C GLU A 23 -6.06 0.33 10.40
N PHE A 24 -6.01 -0.38 11.53
CA PHE A 24 -7.21 -0.72 12.30
C PHE A 24 -7.75 0.45 13.13
N VAL A 25 -6.87 1.22 13.77
CA VAL A 25 -7.30 2.28 14.70
C VAL A 25 -7.56 3.59 13.98
N PHE A 26 -6.76 3.94 12.98
CA PHE A 26 -6.97 5.18 12.23
C PHE A 26 -7.84 4.95 10.99
N THR A 27 -7.48 4.00 10.13
CA THR A 27 -8.16 3.89 8.83
C THR A 27 -9.58 3.35 8.99
N LYS A 28 -9.78 2.22 9.69
CA LYS A 28 -11.13 1.65 9.87
C LYS A 28 -12.03 2.48 10.79
N PHE A 29 -11.48 3.15 11.80
CA PHE A 29 -12.29 3.93 12.74
C PHE A 29 -12.76 5.28 12.16
N PHE A 30 -11.95 5.93 11.32
CA PHE A 30 -12.29 7.25 10.77
C PHE A 30 -12.87 7.22 9.35
N PHE A 31 -12.61 6.18 8.55
CA PHE A 31 -12.94 6.17 7.11
C PHE A 31 -13.87 5.02 6.67
N GLN A 32 -14.53 4.33 7.63
CA GLN A 32 -15.44 3.18 7.44
C GLN A 32 -14.81 1.95 6.78
N ASP A 33 -14.04 2.10 5.70
CA ASP A 33 -13.49 1.02 4.90
C ASP A 33 -12.03 1.28 4.46
N CYS A 34 -11.19 0.23 4.52
CA CYS A 34 -9.76 0.34 4.24
C CYS A 34 -9.43 0.48 2.73
N HIS A 35 -10.34 0.04 1.86
CA HIS A 35 -10.19 0.09 0.41
C HIS A 35 -10.57 1.46 -0.17
N GLY A 36 -11.52 2.15 0.48
CA GLY A 36 -11.95 3.51 0.16
C GLY A 36 -11.11 4.62 0.80
N ALA A 37 -10.09 4.29 1.60
CA ALA A 37 -9.26 5.30 2.26
C ALA A 37 -8.42 6.12 1.26
N LEU A 38 -8.60 7.44 1.27
CA LEU A 38 -7.83 8.39 0.44
C LEU A 38 -6.34 8.44 0.79
N ILE A 39 -6.00 8.25 2.08
CA ILE A 39 -4.62 8.25 2.56
C ILE A 39 -4.39 6.99 3.38
N LYS A 40 -3.43 6.18 2.92
CA LYS A 40 -3.03 4.93 3.56
C LYS A 40 -1.74 5.09 4.38
N LEU A 41 -1.85 5.64 5.59
CA LEU A 41 -0.70 5.92 6.46
C LEU A 41 -0.04 4.66 7.03
N GLU A 42 -0.75 3.54 7.08
CA GLU A 42 -0.25 2.24 7.55
C GLU A 42 0.97 1.74 6.77
N LEU A 43 1.17 2.25 5.56
CA LEU A 43 2.26 1.89 4.66
C LEU A 43 3.59 2.56 5.03
N LEU A 44 3.56 3.62 5.84
CA LEU A 44 4.77 4.35 6.25
C LEU A 44 5.75 3.43 7.02
N PRO A 45 5.34 2.71 8.09
CA PRO A 45 6.21 1.72 8.74
C PRO A 45 6.75 0.66 7.78
N ILE A 46 5.94 0.22 6.81
CA ILE A 46 6.32 -0.80 5.84
C ILE A 46 7.47 -0.33 4.95
N ILE A 47 7.37 0.88 4.41
CA ILE A 47 8.42 1.50 3.59
C ILE A 47 9.70 1.71 4.42
N LEU A 48 9.54 2.06 5.70
CA LEU A 48 10.67 2.28 6.59
C LEU A 48 11.48 0.99 6.83
N ILE A 49 10.84 -0.18 6.90
CA ILE A 49 11.53 -1.48 6.97
C ILE A 49 12.48 -1.66 5.78
N GLY A 50 12.08 -1.25 4.58
CA GLY A 50 12.93 -1.26 3.39
C GLY A 50 14.16 -0.39 3.54
N PHE A 51 13.98 0.89 3.89
CA PHE A 51 15.10 1.80 4.08
C PHE A 51 16.05 1.41 5.21
N LEU A 52 15.57 0.76 6.26
CA LEU A 52 16.38 0.39 7.42
C LEU A 52 17.07 -0.97 7.29
N PHE A 53 16.43 -1.94 6.64
CA PHE A 53 16.89 -3.34 6.65
C PHE A 53 17.12 -3.95 5.27
N GLY A 54 16.75 -3.23 4.21
CA GLY A 54 16.96 -3.64 2.82
C GLY A 54 15.89 -4.54 2.24
N PHE A 55 16.01 -4.78 0.94
CA PHE A 55 14.99 -5.44 0.11
C PHE A 55 14.53 -6.80 0.67
N LYS A 56 15.47 -7.65 1.12
CA LYS A 56 15.12 -9.00 1.61
C LYS A 56 14.22 -8.98 2.84
N PHE A 57 14.49 -8.09 3.80
CA PHE A 57 13.68 -7.97 5.01
C PHE A 57 12.33 -7.32 4.72
N SER A 58 12.33 -6.29 3.88
CA SER A 58 11.10 -5.62 3.46
C SER A 58 10.18 -6.52 2.64
N LEU A 59 10.73 -7.34 1.74
CA LEU A 59 9.95 -8.33 1.00
C LEU A 59 9.28 -9.36 1.93
N CYS A 60 10.02 -9.87 2.92
CA CYS A 60 9.47 -10.79 3.91
C CYS A 60 8.36 -10.14 4.75
N ALA A 61 8.61 -8.93 5.26
CA ALA A 61 7.62 -8.17 6.02
C ALA A 61 6.37 -7.87 5.18
N ASN A 62 6.52 -7.50 3.92
CA ASN A 62 5.40 -7.25 3.02
C ASN A 62 4.61 -8.52 2.71
N CYS A 63 5.27 -9.66 2.51
CA CYS A 63 4.56 -10.93 2.33
C CYS A 63 3.67 -11.25 3.54
N ILE A 64 4.19 -11.05 4.77
CA ILE A 64 3.42 -11.26 6.00
C ILE A 64 2.26 -10.26 6.07
N TYR A 65 2.55 -8.98 5.82
CA TYR A 65 1.55 -7.93 5.85
C TYR A 65 0.42 -8.21 4.85
N VAL A 66 0.76 -8.50 3.59
CA VAL A 66 -0.19 -8.82 2.53
C VAL A 66 -1.01 -10.07 2.86
N ALA A 67 -0.39 -11.11 3.42
CA ALA A 67 -1.10 -12.33 3.79
C ALA A 67 -2.17 -12.07 4.87
N ILE A 68 -1.81 -11.30 5.90
CA ILE A 68 -2.74 -10.93 6.98
C ILE A 68 -3.81 -9.98 6.43
N HIS A 69 -3.43 -8.93 5.71
CA HIS A 69 -4.36 -7.96 5.11
C HIS A 69 -5.37 -8.62 4.17
N THR A 70 -4.91 -9.52 3.29
CA THR A 70 -5.79 -10.29 2.40
C THR A 70 -6.75 -11.21 3.16
N ALA A 71 -6.28 -11.81 4.26
CA ALA A 71 -7.14 -12.66 5.11
C ALA A 71 -8.22 -11.83 5.84
N LEU A 72 -7.91 -10.60 6.24
CA LEU A 72 -8.85 -9.69 6.88
C LEU A 72 -9.89 -9.16 5.90
N GLU A 73 -9.48 -8.87 4.68
CA GLU A 73 -10.35 -8.35 3.61
C GLU A 73 -11.00 -9.48 2.78
N TRP A 74 -10.96 -10.71 3.28
CA TRP A 74 -11.50 -11.88 2.59
C TRP A 74 -13.00 -11.76 2.31
N SER A 75 -13.77 -11.16 3.23
CA SER A 75 -15.20 -10.91 3.04
C SER A 75 -15.48 -10.10 1.77
N ILE A 76 -14.69 -9.05 1.52
CA ILE A 76 -14.80 -8.19 0.33
C ILE A 76 -14.40 -8.97 -0.93
N ILE A 77 -13.30 -9.73 -0.87
CA ILE A 77 -12.85 -10.59 -1.96
C ILE A 77 -13.95 -11.60 -2.33
N THR A 78 -14.65 -12.13 -1.34
CA THR A 78 -15.79 -13.04 -1.57
C THR A 78 -17.08 -12.32 -1.94
N ALA A 79 -17.24 -11.01 -1.72
CA ALA A 79 -18.41 -10.26 -2.22
C ALA A 79 -18.44 -10.25 -3.76
N PHE A 80 -17.28 -10.26 -4.41
CA PHE A 80 -17.16 -10.50 -5.86
C PHE A 80 -17.62 -11.91 -6.30
N SER A 81 -17.93 -12.82 -5.36
CA SER A 81 -18.40 -14.17 -5.68
C SER A 81 -19.85 -14.25 -6.18
N LEU A 82 -20.56 -13.12 -6.27
CA LEU A 82 -21.94 -13.13 -6.73
C LEU A 82 -22.14 -13.41 -8.23
N ASN A 83 -21.10 -13.58 -9.07
CA ASN A 83 -21.28 -14.24 -10.38
C ASN A 83 -19.98 -14.85 -11.02
N ARG A 84 -19.91 -16.19 -10.96
CA ARG A 84 -19.42 -17.16 -11.98
C ARG A 84 -17.94 -17.35 -12.36
N ILE A 85 -16.95 -16.51 -12.04
CA ILE A 85 -15.57 -16.74 -12.56
C ILE A 85 -14.48 -16.67 -11.47
N LYS A 86 -14.06 -17.84 -10.95
CA LYS A 86 -12.96 -17.99 -9.99
C LYS A 86 -11.64 -17.32 -10.45
N TYR A 87 -11.40 -17.27 -11.75
CA TYR A 87 -10.21 -16.63 -12.32
C TYR A 87 -10.22 -15.10 -12.12
N LEU A 88 -11.36 -14.43 -12.21
CA LEU A 88 -11.45 -12.99 -11.96
C LEU A 88 -11.16 -12.65 -10.50
N GLN A 89 -11.60 -13.48 -9.56
CA GLN A 89 -11.27 -13.33 -8.14
C GLN A 89 -9.77 -13.45 -7.90
N LEU A 90 -9.12 -14.44 -8.51
CA LEU A 90 -7.67 -14.58 -8.40
C LEU A 90 -6.95 -13.35 -8.97
N LEU A 91 -7.38 -12.86 -10.14
CA LEU A 91 -6.83 -11.66 -10.75
C LEU A 91 -7.02 -10.43 -9.84
N PHE A 92 -8.18 -10.30 -9.21
CA PHE A 92 -8.43 -9.23 -8.24
C PHE A 92 -7.45 -9.29 -7.07
N VAL A 93 -7.32 -10.46 -6.44
CA VAL A 93 -6.38 -10.64 -5.32
C VAL A 93 -4.96 -10.30 -5.75
N VAL A 94 -4.55 -10.71 -6.95
CA VAL A 94 -3.19 -10.44 -7.45
C VAL A 94 -2.99 -8.95 -7.75
N PHE A 95 -3.86 -8.34 -8.55
CA PHE A 95 -3.64 -6.99 -9.09
C PHE A 95 -4.17 -5.85 -8.20
N PHE A 96 -5.07 -6.14 -7.26
CA PHE A 96 -5.62 -5.15 -6.33
C PHE A 96 -4.96 -5.22 -4.95
N PHE A 97 -4.62 -6.43 -4.47
CA PHE A 97 -4.03 -6.61 -3.14
C PHE A 97 -2.55 -6.96 -3.19
N ILE A 98 -2.15 -8.06 -3.82
CA ILE A 98 -0.78 -8.56 -3.68
C ILE A 98 0.23 -7.61 -4.34
N LEU A 99 0.09 -7.35 -5.64
CA LEU A 99 1.08 -6.64 -6.43
C LEU A 99 1.26 -5.18 -5.98
N PRO A 100 0.19 -4.39 -5.74
CA PRO A 100 0.33 -3.00 -5.27
C PRO A 100 1.02 -2.87 -3.92
N TYR A 101 0.77 -3.80 -2.99
CA TYR A 101 1.37 -3.76 -1.65
C TYR A 101 2.79 -4.35 -1.64
N MET A 102 3.07 -5.34 -2.48
CA MET A 102 4.42 -5.85 -2.66
C MET A 102 5.36 -4.80 -3.27
N ALA A 103 4.83 -3.84 -4.04
CA ALA A 103 5.62 -2.73 -4.59
C ALA A 103 6.40 -1.96 -3.49
N TYR A 104 5.84 -1.80 -2.29
CA TYR A 104 6.50 -1.10 -1.18
C TYR A 104 7.84 -1.72 -0.78
N SER A 105 8.08 -2.99 -1.11
CA SER A 105 9.36 -3.67 -0.86
C SER A 105 10.54 -3.03 -1.61
N LEU A 106 10.26 -2.32 -2.69
CA LEU A 106 11.25 -1.68 -3.56
C LEU A 106 11.95 -0.51 -2.88
N SER A 107 11.38 0.05 -1.82
CA SER A 107 12.08 0.96 -0.91
C SER A 107 13.40 0.35 -0.40
N GLY A 108 13.42 -0.97 -0.18
CA GLY A 108 14.60 -1.69 0.28
C GLY A 108 15.73 -1.84 -0.75
N LEU A 109 15.50 -1.52 -2.02
CA LEU A 109 16.59 -1.43 -3.02
C LEU A 109 17.50 -0.23 -2.75
N PHE A 110 17.00 0.77 -2.04
CA PHE A 110 17.72 2.00 -1.72
C PHE A 110 18.36 2.00 -0.32
N TYR A 111 18.45 0.82 0.31
CA TYR A 111 19.09 0.64 1.61
C TYR A 111 20.58 0.93 1.55
N THR A 112 21.04 1.78 2.47
CA THR A 112 22.45 2.09 2.69
C THR A 112 22.92 1.44 4.00
N ARG A 113 24.08 0.76 3.95
CA ARG A 113 24.67 0.11 5.14
C ARG A 113 25.31 1.09 6.12
N LYS A 114 25.62 2.31 5.67
CA LYS A 114 26.24 3.37 6.44
C LYS A 114 25.33 4.60 6.39
N SER A 115 25.38 5.42 7.44
CA SER A 115 24.62 6.67 7.47
C SER A 115 25.03 7.56 6.28
N PRO A 116 24.09 8.37 5.74
CA PRO A 116 22.67 8.45 6.12
C PRO A 116 21.83 7.28 5.56
N TYR A 117 20.90 6.78 6.38
CA TYR A 117 19.97 5.71 6.01
C TYR A 117 18.83 6.24 5.13
N LEU A 118 18.41 7.48 5.39
CA LEU A 118 17.39 8.18 4.62
C LEU A 118 18.03 9.29 3.78
N ILE A 119 18.06 9.10 2.46
CA ILE A 119 18.54 10.08 1.48
C ILE A 119 17.33 10.60 0.69
N LYS A 120 17.15 11.93 0.62
CA LYS A 120 15.98 12.56 -0.03
C LYS A 120 15.77 12.07 -1.47
N LYS A 121 16.85 11.99 -2.25
CA LYS A 121 16.82 11.46 -3.62
C LYS A 121 16.27 10.02 -3.64
N ASN A 122 16.77 9.17 -2.76
CA ASN A 122 16.36 7.76 -2.65
C ASN A 122 14.89 7.61 -2.23
N ILE A 123 14.42 8.45 -1.30
CA ILE A 123 13.01 8.49 -0.89
C ILE A 123 12.13 8.77 -2.11
N ILE A 124 12.41 9.87 -2.82
CA ILE A 124 11.64 10.28 -3.99
C ILE A 124 11.67 9.20 -5.08
N THR A 125 12.86 8.67 -5.43
CA THR A 125 12.97 7.64 -6.47
C THR A 125 12.24 6.36 -6.10
N SER A 126 12.29 5.94 -4.83
CA SER A 126 11.57 4.75 -4.37
C SER A 126 10.06 4.94 -4.48
N LEU A 127 9.53 6.09 -4.07
CA LEU A 127 8.10 6.36 -4.07
C LEU A 127 7.56 6.49 -5.48
N LEU A 128 8.32 7.08 -6.41
CA LEU A 128 7.96 7.11 -7.83
C LEU A 128 7.89 5.69 -8.42
N LEU A 129 8.85 4.83 -8.08
CA LEU A 129 8.90 3.47 -8.59
C LEU A 129 7.78 2.60 -7.99
N ILE A 130 7.46 2.80 -6.70
CA ILE A 130 6.30 2.22 -6.04
C ILE A 130 5.02 2.68 -6.74
N SER A 131 4.80 3.99 -6.90
CA SER A 131 3.64 4.56 -7.59
C SER A 131 3.45 3.94 -8.98
N LEU A 132 4.53 3.83 -9.76
CA LEU A 132 4.46 3.30 -11.12
C LEU A 132 3.92 1.86 -11.15
N ILE A 133 4.41 1.00 -10.27
CA ILE A 133 3.96 -0.40 -10.22
C ILE A 133 2.51 -0.49 -9.73
N GLN A 134 2.15 0.34 -8.75
CA GLN A 134 0.77 0.41 -8.26
C GLN A 134 -0.19 0.85 -9.36
N ILE A 135 0.13 1.93 -10.08
CA ILE A 135 -0.67 2.44 -11.19
C ILE A 135 -0.86 1.36 -12.25
N ILE A 136 0.21 0.69 -12.68
CA ILE A 136 0.12 -0.40 -13.66
C ILE A 136 -0.81 -1.51 -13.15
N SER A 137 -0.64 -1.93 -11.90
CA SER A 137 -1.42 -2.99 -11.29
C SER A 137 -2.92 -2.66 -11.25
N TYR A 138 -3.25 -1.47 -10.74
CA TYR A 138 -4.65 -1.06 -10.62
C TYR A 138 -5.28 -0.80 -11.99
N ILE A 139 -4.56 -0.23 -12.97
CA ILE A 139 -5.09 -0.04 -14.33
C ILE A 139 -5.48 -1.40 -14.94
N VAL A 140 -4.60 -2.40 -14.83
CA VAL A 140 -4.89 -3.75 -15.31
C VAL A 140 -6.13 -4.32 -14.61
N CYS A 141 -6.21 -4.14 -13.28
CA CYS A 141 -7.36 -4.59 -12.50
C CYS A 141 -8.67 -3.92 -12.96
N ILE A 142 -8.70 -2.59 -13.02
CA ILE A 142 -9.88 -1.81 -13.43
C ILE A 142 -10.33 -2.19 -14.83
N TYR A 143 -9.38 -2.33 -15.78
CA TYR A 143 -9.70 -2.69 -17.16
C TYR A 143 -10.38 -4.07 -17.25
N ILE A 144 -9.81 -5.08 -16.58
CA ILE A 144 -10.36 -6.44 -16.56
C ILE A 144 -11.76 -6.42 -15.93
N PHE A 145 -11.91 -5.75 -14.79
CA PHE A 145 -13.16 -5.72 -14.05
C PHE A 145 -14.26 -4.91 -14.73
N TYR A 146 -13.92 -3.81 -15.39
CA TYR A 146 -14.85 -3.03 -16.19
C TYR A 146 -15.45 -3.86 -17.33
N TYR A 147 -14.63 -4.67 -18.01
CA TYR A 147 -15.09 -5.46 -19.15
C TYR A 147 -15.87 -6.73 -18.75
N TYR A 148 -15.46 -7.40 -17.67
CA TYR A 148 -16.00 -8.72 -17.31
C TYR A 148 -16.92 -8.74 -16.10
N ALA A 149 -16.98 -7.66 -15.29
CA ALA A 149 -17.65 -7.67 -14.00
C ALA A 149 -18.21 -6.30 -13.57
N TYR A 150 -18.63 -5.47 -14.52
CA TYR A 150 -19.07 -4.08 -14.32
C TYR A 150 -20.02 -3.90 -13.12
N ASP A 151 -21.10 -4.68 -13.04
CA ASP A 151 -22.11 -4.56 -11.98
C ASP A 151 -21.53 -4.80 -10.58
N SER A 152 -20.57 -5.74 -10.46
CA SER A 152 -19.93 -6.05 -9.18
C SER A 152 -18.96 -4.96 -8.71
N VAL A 153 -18.32 -4.26 -9.64
CA VAL A 153 -17.45 -3.11 -9.33
C VAL A 153 -18.31 -1.97 -8.81
N PHE A 154 -19.44 -1.69 -9.47
CA PHE A 154 -20.33 -0.63 -9.05
C PHE A 154 -20.80 -0.85 -7.61
N CYS A 155 -21.28 -2.05 -7.25
CA CYS A 155 -21.78 -2.33 -5.89
C CYS A 155 -20.74 -2.13 -4.77
N ILE A 156 -19.45 -2.37 -5.03
CA ILE A 156 -18.40 -2.25 -3.99
C ILE A 156 -18.13 -0.79 -3.69
N PHE A 157 -18.02 0.01 -4.73
CA PHE A 157 -17.74 1.43 -4.62
C PHE A 157 -19.02 2.29 -4.51
N GLU A 158 -20.20 1.67 -4.59
CA GLU A 158 -21.49 2.31 -4.31
C GLU A 158 -21.64 2.66 -2.82
N SER A 159 -20.92 1.95 -1.94
CA SER A 159 -20.78 2.36 -0.53
C SER A 159 -19.96 3.66 -0.38
N ASP A 160 -18.99 3.89 -1.28
CA ASP A 160 -18.19 5.11 -1.41
C ASP A 160 -18.87 6.19 -2.31
N SER A 161 -20.14 6.00 -2.68
CA SER A 161 -20.86 6.67 -3.77
C SER A 161 -21.08 8.18 -3.65
N TRP A 162 -20.75 8.83 -2.52
CA TRP A 162 -20.93 10.28 -2.43
C TRP A 162 -20.11 11.01 -3.51
N ILE A 163 -18.91 10.51 -3.82
CA ILE A 163 -18.05 11.07 -4.86
C ILE A 163 -18.57 10.73 -6.27
N ILE A 164 -19.04 9.50 -6.47
CA ILE A 164 -19.53 9.02 -7.77
C ILE A 164 -20.83 9.72 -8.17
N ASN A 165 -21.75 9.94 -7.22
CA ASN A 165 -23.01 10.65 -7.46
C ASN A 165 -22.84 12.16 -7.68
N GLN A 166 -21.74 12.76 -7.20
CA GLN A 166 -21.42 14.18 -7.43
C GLN A 166 -20.61 14.43 -8.71
N LEU A 167 -19.86 13.42 -9.19
CA LEU A 167 -19.07 13.53 -10.41
C LEU A 167 -19.92 13.22 -11.66
N ASN A 168 -20.41 14.30 -12.27
CA ASN A 168 -20.89 14.44 -13.66
C ASN A 168 -21.34 13.13 -14.38
N LEU A 169 -22.66 12.97 -14.58
CA LEU A 169 -23.34 11.83 -15.23
C LEU A 169 -22.81 11.40 -16.60
N ASN A 170 -21.95 12.20 -17.24
CA ASN A 170 -21.41 11.95 -18.58
C ASN A 170 -20.06 11.21 -18.59
N LEU A 171 -19.39 11.05 -17.45
CA LEU A 171 -18.14 10.28 -17.35
C LEU A 171 -18.45 8.80 -17.11
N SER A 172 -17.83 7.91 -17.90
CA SER A 172 -17.97 6.48 -17.64
C SER A 172 -17.34 6.12 -16.30
N VAL A 173 -17.96 5.17 -15.58
CA VAL A 173 -17.52 4.67 -14.27
C VAL A 173 -16.05 4.23 -14.28
N TYR A 174 -15.57 3.70 -15.41
CA TYR A 174 -14.16 3.40 -15.65
C TYR A 174 -13.24 4.60 -15.37
N TRP A 175 -13.54 5.76 -15.96
CA TRP A 175 -12.71 6.96 -15.81
C TRP A 175 -12.75 7.51 -14.40
N ILE A 176 -13.91 7.40 -13.72
CA ILE A 176 -14.05 7.81 -12.32
C ILE A 176 -13.11 6.97 -11.44
N PHE A 177 -13.13 5.64 -11.56
CA PHE A 177 -12.21 4.77 -10.81
C PHE A 177 -10.76 4.99 -11.15
N PHE A 178 -10.46 5.16 -12.43
CA PHE A 178 -9.11 5.45 -12.88
C PHE A 178 -8.57 6.72 -12.23
N ILE A 179 -9.33 7.82 -12.27
CA ILE A 179 -8.92 9.08 -11.66
C ILE A 179 -8.79 8.93 -10.15
N TYR A 180 -9.80 8.35 -9.50
CA TYR A 180 -9.84 8.15 -8.06
C TYR A 180 -8.60 7.39 -7.54
N ILE A 181 -8.31 6.22 -8.11
CA ILE A 181 -7.19 5.39 -7.67
C ILE A 181 -5.85 6.11 -7.91
N ASN A 182 -5.67 6.77 -9.06
CA ASN A 182 -4.45 7.52 -9.32
C ASN A 182 -4.26 8.66 -8.31
N VAL A 183 -5.32 9.42 -8.00
CA VAL A 183 -5.26 10.49 -6.99
C VAL A 183 -4.87 9.92 -5.63
N THR A 184 -5.50 8.83 -5.19
CA THR A 184 -5.20 8.17 -3.92
C THR A 184 -3.74 7.70 -3.83
N ILE A 185 -3.19 7.12 -4.90
CA ILE A 185 -1.78 6.68 -4.95
C ILE A 185 -0.85 7.89 -4.81
N TRP A 186 -1.06 8.94 -5.62
CA TRP A 186 -0.22 10.13 -5.61
C TRP A 186 -0.29 10.85 -4.26
N LEU A 187 -1.49 11.05 -3.72
CA LEU A 187 -1.72 11.69 -2.44
C LEU A 187 -1.04 10.90 -1.31
N THR A 188 -1.25 9.59 -1.23
CA THR A 188 -0.63 8.72 -0.23
C THR A 188 0.89 8.79 -0.30
N ASN A 189 1.47 8.62 -1.48
CA ASN A 189 2.93 8.62 -1.64
C ASN A 189 3.54 10.02 -1.40
N LEU A 190 2.82 11.10 -1.70
CA LEU A 190 3.24 12.47 -1.35
C LEU A 190 3.24 12.70 0.17
N VAL A 191 2.19 12.27 0.88
CA VAL A 191 2.08 12.39 2.33
C VAL A 191 3.19 11.58 3.01
N ILE A 192 3.35 10.31 2.63
CA ILE A 192 4.42 9.45 3.15
C ILE A 192 5.80 10.04 2.86
N GLY A 193 6.04 10.52 1.63
CA GLY A 193 7.30 11.14 1.25
C GLY A 193 7.62 12.38 2.07
N SER A 194 6.61 13.20 2.37
CA SER A 194 6.72 14.37 3.23
C SER A 194 7.10 13.97 4.66
N ILE A 195 6.42 12.97 5.23
CA ILE A 195 6.71 12.45 6.57
C ILE A 195 8.13 11.86 6.63
N LEU A 196 8.55 11.07 5.65
CA LEU A 196 9.91 10.50 5.61
C LEU A 196 10.99 11.57 5.48
N CYS A 197 10.74 12.64 4.70
CA CYS A 197 11.66 13.77 4.62
C CYS A 197 11.78 14.52 5.95
N PHE A 198 10.70 14.62 6.73
CA PHE A 198 10.69 15.21 8.06
C PHE A 198 11.38 14.32 9.11
N LEU A 199 11.19 13.00 9.05
CA LEU A 199 11.82 12.03 9.95
C LEU A 199 13.31 11.80 9.65
N LYS A 200 13.77 12.13 8.43
CA LYS A 200 15.16 11.98 7.99
C LYS A 200 16.21 12.45 9.01
N PRO A 201 16.20 13.70 9.51
CA PRO A 201 17.20 14.16 10.48
C PRO A 201 17.18 13.31 11.77
N ILE A 202 15.99 13.10 12.34
CA ILE A 202 15.79 12.36 13.59
C ILE A 202 16.31 10.92 13.48
N ILE A 203 16.03 10.24 12.37
CA ILE A 203 16.42 8.84 12.17
C ILE A 203 17.94 8.73 11.93
N ASN A 204 18.52 9.64 11.15
CA ASN A 204 19.94 9.57 10.86
C ASN A 204 20.79 9.86 12.13
N GLU A 205 20.39 10.81 12.97
CA GLU A 205 21.09 11.13 14.23
C GLU A 205 21.00 9.99 15.26
N ASN A 206 19.80 9.44 15.47
CA ASN A 206 19.59 8.42 16.50
C ASN A 206 20.21 7.05 16.16
N ILE A 207 20.41 6.75 14.88
CA ILE A 207 21.09 5.51 14.48
C ILE A 207 22.62 5.65 14.56
N GLU A 208 23.17 6.85 14.33
CA GLU A 208 24.61 7.12 14.50
C GLU A 208 25.07 6.99 15.97
N LEU A 209 24.17 7.19 16.93
CA LEU A 209 24.47 7.20 18.36
C LEU A 209 24.25 5.85 19.08
N GLY A 210 23.71 4.81 18.42
CA GLY A 210 23.12 3.67 19.14
C GLY A 210 23.06 2.31 18.45
N LEU A 211 23.89 2.06 17.43
CA LEU A 211 24.09 0.75 16.81
C LEU A 211 25.57 0.49 16.53
#